data_AF-V4U2T7-F1
#
_entry.id   AF-V4U2T7-F1
#
_cell.length_a   1.000
_cell.length_b   1.000
_cell.length_c   1.000
_cell.angle_alpha   90.00
_cell.angle_beta   90.00
_cell.angle_gamma   90.00
#
_symmetry.space_group_name_H-M   'P 1'
#
loop_
_entity.id
_entity.type
_entity.pdbx_description
1 polymer ?
#
loop_
_entity_poly.entity_id
_entity_poly.type
_entity_poly.pdbx_seq_one_letter_code
_entity_poly.pdbx_strand_id
1 'polypeptide(L)'
;MATSEEASATAAAEVPPQSQPHKLERKWTFWFDNISKPKQGAAWGSSMRKVYTFDTVEEFWCLYEQIFKPSRLPMNADFHLFKTGIEPKWEDPECANGGKWSVTSNRKANLDTMWLETMMALIGEQFDEADEICGVVASVRQRQDKLALWTKTAANEAAQV
;
A
#
# COMPACT_ATOMS: atom_id res chain seq x y z
N MET A 1 28.28 22.40 60.98
CA MET A 1 28.40 21.82 59.62
C MET A 1 26.98 21.62 59.13
N ALA A 2 26.50 22.53 58.28
CA ALA A 2 25.18 22.46 57.68
C ALA A 2 25.31 21.74 56.34
N THR A 3 24.61 20.62 56.16
CA THR A 3 24.48 19.95 54.86
C THR A 3 23.32 20.61 54.12
N SER A 4 23.63 21.38 53.09
CA SER A 4 22.66 21.94 52.15
C SER A 4 22.24 20.88 51.13
N GLU A 5 20.94 20.63 51.07
CA GLU A 5 20.25 19.72 50.16
C GLU A 5 20.06 20.43 48.80
N GLU A 6 20.75 19.98 47.75
CA GLU A 6 20.53 20.44 46.38
C GLU A 6 19.27 19.78 45.81
N ALA A 7 18.18 20.53 45.79
CA ALA A 7 16.99 20.20 45.00
C ALA A 7 17.29 20.44 43.52
N SER A 8 17.63 19.38 42.79
CA SER A 8 17.65 19.39 41.32
C SER A 8 16.21 19.42 40.80
N ALA A 9 15.73 20.61 40.44
CA ALA A 9 14.48 20.78 39.74
C ALA A 9 14.58 20.16 38.33
N THR A 10 14.08 18.94 38.18
CA THR A 10 13.89 18.31 36.88
C THR A 10 12.82 19.08 36.12
N ALA A 11 13.22 19.86 35.12
CA ALA A 11 12.30 20.48 34.18
C ALA A 11 11.50 19.37 33.49
N ALA A 12 10.20 19.30 33.76
CA ALA A 12 9.29 18.45 33.02
C ALA A 12 9.29 18.92 31.56
N ALA A 13 9.81 18.10 30.66
CA ALA A 13 9.70 18.32 29.24
C ALA A 13 8.21 18.41 28.88
N GLU A 14 7.78 19.55 28.34
CA GLU A 14 6.46 19.70 27.73
C GLU A 14 6.33 18.64 26.63
N VAL A 15 5.45 17.66 26.87
CA VAL A 15 5.01 16.74 25.83
C VAL A 15 4.26 17.60 24.81
N PRO A 16 4.72 17.69 23.54
CA PRO A 16 4.02 18.48 22.54
C PRO A 16 2.58 17.96 22.43
N PRO A 17 1.60 18.84 22.16
CA PRO A 17 0.21 18.43 22.05
C PRO A 17 0.13 17.28 21.04
N GLN A 18 -0.46 16.15 21.46
CA GLN A 18 -0.66 15.00 20.58
C GLN A 18 -1.48 15.48 19.38
N SER A 19 -0.80 15.70 18.26
CA SER A 19 -1.41 16.08 16.99
C SER A 19 -2.47 15.04 16.66
N GLN A 20 -3.68 15.47 16.33
CA GLN A 20 -4.67 14.52 15.82
C GLN A 20 -4.13 13.89 14.53
N PRO A 21 -4.35 12.58 14.32
CA PRO A 21 -3.85 11.89 13.15
C PRO A 21 -4.51 12.42 11.88
N HIS A 22 -3.75 12.50 10.80
CA HIS A 22 -4.22 13.02 9.52
C HIS A 22 -5.09 11.98 8.83
N LYS A 23 -6.40 12.23 8.77
CA LYS A 23 -7.37 11.34 8.12
C LYS A 23 -7.21 11.35 6.60
N LEU A 24 -7.28 10.17 6.01
CA LEU A 24 -7.33 9.99 4.56
C LEU A 24 -8.76 10.16 4.05
N GLU A 25 -8.89 10.61 2.80
CA GLU A 25 -10.18 10.70 2.11
C GLU A 25 -10.85 9.33 1.98
N ARG A 26 -10.04 8.31 1.67
CA ARG A 26 -10.47 6.92 1.50
C ARG A 26 -9.72 5.99 2.44
N LYS A 27 -10.41 4.93 2.87
CA LYS A 27 -9.78 3.82 3.59
C LYS A 27 -9.11 2.88 2.61
N TRP A 28 -7.93 2.40 2.96
CA TRP A 28 -7.15 1.52 2.11
C TRP A 28 -6.87 0.20 2.83
N THR A 29 -6.96 -0.89 2.08
CA THR A 29 -6.70 -2.24 2.57
C THR A 29 -5.50 -2.83 1.86
N PHE A 30 -4.53 -3.26 2.66
CA PHE A 30 -3.35 -3.97 2.19
C PHE A 30 -3.58 -5.49 2.17
N TRP A 31 -3.15 -6.11 1.10
CA TRP A 31 -3.20 -7.55 0.89
C TRP A 31 -1.84 -8.08 0.47
N PHE A 32 -1.59 -9.33 0.82
CA PHE A 32 -0.39 -10.06 0.44
C PHE A 32 -0.76 -11.40 -0.17
N ASP A 33 -0.15 -11.73 -1.31
CA ASP A 33 -0.26 -13.05 -1.93
C ASP A 33 1.13 -13.66 -2.16
N ASN A 34 1.27 -14.93 -1.78
CA ASN A 34 2.49 -15.70 -2.02
C ASN A 34 2.20 -16.84 -3.00
N ILE A 35 2.58 -16.62 -4.25
CA ILE A 35 2.29 -17.49 -5.39
C ILE A 35 3.42 -18.55 -5.55
N SER A 36 4.45 -18.53 -4.71
CA SER A 36 5.57 -19.48 -4.80
C SER A 36 5.21 -20.94 -4.46
N LYS A 37 4.11 -21.16 -3.73
CA LYS A 37 3.65 -22.50 -3.33
C LYS A 37 2.17 -22.68 -3.66
N PRO A 38 1.80 -22.74 -4.96
CA PRO A 38 0.41 -22.98 -5.33
C PRO A 38 0.01 -24.35 -4.78
N LYS A 39 -1.02 -24.38 -3.94
CA LYS A 39 -1.64 -25.66 -3.54
C LYS A 39 -2.25 -26.29 -4.79
N GLN A 40 -1.92 -27.55 -5.05
CA GLN A 40 -2.38 -28.27 -6.24
C GLN A 40 -3.93 -28.25 -6.28
N GLY A 41 -4.51 -27.73 -7.37
CA GLY A 41 -5.97 -27.59 -7.52
C GLY A 41 -6.61 -26.39 -6.81
N ALA A 42 -5.84 -25.48 -6.21
CA ALA A 42 -6.39 -24.30 -5.56
C ALA A 42 -6.78 -23.20 -6.56
N ALA A 43 -7.93 -22.56 -6.33
CA ALA A 43 -8.37 -21.40 -7.11
C ALA A 43 -7.36 -20.25 -7.00
N TRP A 44 -7.25 -19.45 -8.06
CA TRP A 44 -6.44 -18.23 -8.07
C TRP A 44 -6.89 -17.29 -6.93
N GLY A 45 -5.94 -16.66 -6.23
CA GLY A 45 -6.23 -15.79 -5.08
C GLY A 45 -6.56 -16.54 -3.77
N SER A 46 -6.50 -17.87 -3.73
CA SER A 46 -6.71 -18.64 -2.48
C SER A 46 -5.62 -18.46 -1.42
N SER A 47 -4.42 -18.04 -1.83
CA SER A 47 -3.29 -17.70 -0.95
C SER A 47 -3.25 -16.23 -0.55
N MET A 48 -4.09 -15.40 -1.14
CA MET A 48 -4.18 -13.98 -0.88
C MET A 48 -4.81 -13.74 0.49
N ARG A 49 -4.18 -12.86 1.27
CA ARG A 49 -4.62 -12.54 2.62
C ARG A 49 -4.71 -11.04 2.82
N LYS A 50 -5.83 -10.61 3.41
CA LYS A 50 -5.97 -9.28 3.98
C LYS A 50 -5.00 -9.16 5.15
N VAL A 51 -4.17 -8.11 5.15
CA VAL A 51 -3.17 -7.89 6.19
C VAL A 51 -3.64 -6.80 7.14
N TYR A 52 -3.99 -5.63 6.61
CA TYR A 52 -4.38 -4.48 7.42
C TYR A 52 -5.23 -3.49 6.64
N THR A 53 -6.11 -2.76 7.32
CA THR A 53 -6.87 -1.63 6.77
C THR A 53 -6.53 -0.40 7.57
N PHE A 54 -6.15 0.68 6.91
CA PHE A 54 -5.80 1.96 7.54
C PHE A 54 -6.66 3.10 6.99
N ASP A 55 -6.80 4.16 7.79
CA ASP A 55 -7.53 5.36 7.41
C ASP A 55 -6.84 6.68 7.80
N THR A 56 -5.56 6.59 8.19
CA THR A 56 -4.72 7.75 8.54
C THR A 56 -3.34 7.68 7.86
N VAL A 57 -2.72 8.86 7.67
CA VAL A 57 -1.36 8.99 7.13
C VAL A 57 -0.32 8.36 8.06
N GLU A 58 -0.52 8.46 9.38
CA GLU A 58 0.38 7.90 10.39
C GLU A 58 0.39 6.37 10.34
N GLU A 59 -0.79 5.74 10.25
CA GLU A 59 -0.89 4.30 10.06
C GLU A 59 -0.21 3.86 8.76
N PHE A 60 -0.39 4.61 7.67
CA PHE A 60 0.28 4.33 6.41
C PHE A 60 1.81 4.29 6.57
N TRP A 61 2.42 5.32 7.17
CA TRP A 61 3.87 5.38 7.34
C TRP A 61 4.38 4.31 8.32
N CYS A 62 3.65 4.04 9.40
CA CYS A 62 3.98 2.96 10.32
C CYS A 62 4.01 1.60 9.61
N LEU A 63 3.03 1.32 8.73
CA LEU A 63 2.99 0.10 7.94
C LEU A 63 4.07 0.07 6.85
N TYR A 64 4.33 1.20 6.19
CA TYR A 64 5.31 1.27 5.12
C TYR A 64 6.71 0.89 5.58
N GLU A 65 7.12 1.41 6.75
CA GLU A 65 8.43 1.12 7.32
C GLU A 65 8.63 -0.37 7.64
N GLN A 66 7.56 -1.03 8.11
CA GLN A 66 7.59 -2.40 8.60
C GLN A 66 7.31 -3.45 7.52
N ILE A 67 6.44 -3.15 6.55
CA ILE A 67 5.81 -4.16 5.68
C ILE A 67 5.99 -3.86 4.18
N PHE A 68 5.85 -2.62 3.72
CA PHE A 68 5.62 -2.32 2.29
C PHE A 68 6.88 -2.13 1.44
N LYS A 69 7.95 -2.93 1.65
CA LYS A 69 9.15 -2.89 0.80
C LYS A 69 9.20 -4.10 -0.14
N PRO A 70 8.74 -4.00 -1.39
CA PRO A 70 8.72 -5.10 -2.36
C PRO A 70 10.06 -5.84 -2.49
N SER A 71 11.18 -5.13 -2.42
CA SER A 71 12.53 -5.74 -2.50
C SER A 71 12.84 -6.79 -1.43
N ARG A 72 12.11 -6.77 -0.30
CA ARG A 72 12.26 -7.73 0.81
C ARG A 72 11.37 -8.97 0.66
N LEU A 73 10.54 -9.03 -0.38
CA LEU A 73 9.63 -10.14 -0.58
C LEU A 73 10.30 -11.38 -1.16
N PRO A 74 9.75 -12.58 -0.88
CA PRO A 74 10.14 -13.78 -1.60
C PRO A 74 9.76 -13.66 -3.08
N MET A 75 10.50 -14.37 -3.93
CA MET A 75 10.19 -14.47 -5.34
C MET A 75 8.76 -14.98 -5.55
N ASN A 76 8.06 -14.43 -6.55
CA ASN A 76 6.66 -14.76 -6.87
C ASN A 76 5.67 -14.38 -5.76
N ALA A 77 5.87 -13.22 -5.15
CA ALA A 77 4.92 -12.62 -4.23
C ALA A 77 4.35 -11.32 -4.80
N ASP A 78 3.13 -10.99 -4.36
CA ASP A 78 2.40 -9.79 -4.73
C ASP A 78 1.98 -9.01 -3.48
N PHE A 79 2.16 -7.69 -3.55
CA PHE A 79 1.52 -6.74 -2.66
C PHE A 79 0.38 -6.05 -3.38
N HIS A 80 -0.73 -5.86 -2.68
CA HIS A 80 -1.89 -5.15 -3.20
C HIS A 80 -2.31 -4.08 -2.20
N LEU A 81 -2.53 -2.87 -2.68
CA LEU A 81 -3.15 -1.80 -1.91
C LEU A 81 -4.41 -1.35 -2.66
N PHE A 82 -5.59 -1.65 -2.09
CA PHE A 82 -6.87 -1.42 -2.74
C PHE A 82 -7.78 -0.61 -1.82
N LYS A 83 -8.71 0.15 -2.40
CA LYS A 83 -9.75 0.83 -1.64
C LYS A 83 -10.51 -0.21 -0.80
N THR A 84 -10.83 0.15 0.44
CA THR A 84 -11.55 -0.76 1.33
C THR A 84 -12.90 -1.15 0.75
N GLY A 85 -13.19 -2.45 0.73
CA GLY A 85 -14.40 -3.02 0.13
C GLY A 85 -14.19 -3.62 -1.26
N ILE A 86 -13.05 -3.32 -1.91
CA ILE A 86 -12.68 -3.92 -3.20
C ILE A 86 -11.65 -5.02 -2.95
N GLU A 87 -11.98 -6.26 -3.33
CA GLU A 87 -10.99 -7.33 -3.36
C GLU A 87 -10.12 -7.20 -4.62
N PRO A 88 -8.79 -7.43 -4.55
CA PRO A 88 -7.91 -7.32 -5.70
C PRO A 88 -8.02 -8.56 -6.62
N LYS A 89 -9.23 -8.78 -7.11
CA LYS A 89 -9.69 -9.92 -7.89
C LYS A 89 -10.55 -9.42 -9.05
N TRP A 90 -10.46 -10.08 -10.19
CA TRP A 90 -11.26 -9.68 -11.36
C TRP A 90 -12.74 -10.05 -11.19
N GLU A 91 -13.04 -10.97 -10.27
CA GLU A 91 -14.40 -11.34 -9.88
C GLU A 91 -15.09 -10.29 -9.00
N ASP A 92 -14.35 -9.31 -8.47
CA ASP A 92 -14.94 -8.20 -7.74
C ASP A 92 -15.77 -7.32 -8.70
N PRO A 93 -17.04 -7.01 -8.38
CA PRO A 93 -17.92 -6.23 -9.26
C PRO A 93 -17.32 -4.88 -9.69
N GLU A 94 -16.53 -4.25 -8.83
CA GLU A 94 -15.90 -2.95 -9.13
C GLU A 94 -14.74 -3.10 -10.12
N CYS A 95 -14.12 -4.28 -10.23
CA CYS A 95 -13.00 -4.53 -11.14
C CYS A 95 -13.41 -5.28 -12.42
N ALA A 96 -14.62 -5.87 -12.46
CA ALA A 96 -15.04 -6.80 -13.51
C ALA A 96 -15.09 -6.19 -14.93
N ASN A 97 -15.45 -4.91 -15.05
CA ASN A 97 -15.50 -4.18 -16.33
C ASN A 97 -14.26 -3.31 -16.57
N GLY A 98 -13.25 -3.52 -15.73
CA GLY A 98 -12.07 -2.68 -15.62
C GLY A 98 -10.88 -3.19 -16.40
N GLY A 99 -9.75 -2.58 -16.08
CA GLY A 99 -8.45 -2.94 -16.65
C GLY A 99 -7.32 -2.64 -15.69
N LYS A 100 -6.09 -2.88 -16.15
CA LYS A 100 -4.91 -2.44 -15.41
C LYS A 100 -3.84 -1.87 -16.33
N TRP A 101 -3.33 -0.71 -15.95
CA TRP A 101 -2.12 -0.14 -16.51
C TRP A 101 -0.93 -0.78 -15.84
N SER A 102 0.12 -1.10 -16.59
CA SER A 102 1.27 -1.75 -15.96
C SER A 102 2.61 -1.39 -16.54
N VAL A 103 3.57 -1.19 -15.64
CA VAL A 103 4.96 -0.87 -15.93
C VAL A 103 5.83 -1.99 -15.39
N THR A 104 6.85 -2.39 -16.16
CA THR A 104 7.85 -3.37 -15.73
C THR A 104 9.13 -2.68 -15.30
N SER A 105 9.81 -3.24 -14.31
CA SER A 105 11.13 -2.81 -13.87
C SER A 105 12.12 -3.96 -13.87
N ASN A 106 13.31 -3.67 -14.38
CA ASN A 106 14.46 -4.58 -14.36
C ASN A 106 15.31 -4.43 -13.09
N ARG A 107 15.04 -3.42 -12.25
CA ARG A 107 15.82 -3.10 -11.05
C ARG A 107 14.91 -3.07 -9.83
N LYS A 108 15.24 -3.88 -8.81
CA LYS A 108 14.47 -3.98 -7.57
C LYS A 108 14.31 -2.65 -6.84
N ALA A 109 15.37 -1.83 -6.79
CA ALA A 109 15.33 -0.52 -6.15
C ALA A 109 14.32 0.44 -6.82
N ASN A 110 14.11 0.29 -8.13
CA ASN A 110 13.10 1.07 -8.84
C ASN A 110 11.69 0.63 -8.43
N LEU A 111 11.46 -0.67 -8.20
CA LEU A 111 10.14 -1.16 -7.76
C LEU A 111 9.76 -0.57 -6.40
N ASP A 112 10.68 -0.52 -5.43
CA ASP A 112 10.42 0.08 -4.12
C ASP A 112 10.02 1.55 -4.23
N THR A 113 10.70 2.29 -5.11
CA THR A 113 10.44 3.72 -5.36
C THR A 113 9.08 3.92 -6.04
N MET A 114 8.84 3.23 -7.16
CA MET A 114 7.56 3.30 -7.88
C MET A 114 6.39 2.88 -6.99
N TRP A 115 6.58 1.85 -6.16
CA TRP A 115 5.57 1.39 -5.22
C TRP A 115 5.22 2.46 -4.19
N LEU A 116 6.23 3.04 -3.52
CA LEU A 116 6.01 4.12 -2.55
C LEU A 116 5.35 5.34 -3.19
N GLU A 117 5.89 5.83 -4.29
CA GLU A 117 5.37 7.00 -4.99
C GLU A 117 3.92 6.79 -5.44
N THR A 118 3.59 5.60 -5.96
CA THR A 118 2.22 5.29 -6.36
C THR A 118 1.29 5.21 -5.15
N MET A 119 1.70 4.55 -4.06
CA MET A 119 0.87 4.53 -2.84
C MET A 119 0.64 5.93 -2.27
N MET A 120 1.67 6.78 -2.24
CA MET A 120 1.53 8.18 -1.79
C MET A 120 0.58 8.97 -2.69
N ALA A 121 0.70 8.81 -4.01
CA ALA A 121 -0.21 9.45 -4.97
C ALA A 121 -1.67 8.98 -4.77
N LEU A 122 -1.87 7.70 -4.45
CA LEU A 122 -3.20 7.14 -4.18
C LEU A 122 -3.81 7.66 -2.89
N ILE A 123 -3.11 7.53 -1.76
CA ILE A 123 -3.64 7.98 -0.46
C ILE A 123 -3.76 9.50 -0.37
N GLY A 124 -2.94 10.22 -1.13
CA GLY A 124 -2.95 11.67 -1.26
C GLY A 124 -3.92 12.20 -2.31
N GLU A 125 -4.69 11.33 -2.98
CA GLU A 125 -5.70 11.72 -3.98
C GLU A 125 -5.13 12.61 -5.10
N GLN A 126 -3.95 12.23 -5.62
CA GLN A 126 -3.21 13.01 -6.62
C GLN A 126 -3.59 12.67 -8.09
N PHE A 127 -4.50 11.74 -8.31
CA PHE A 127 -5.01 11.40 -9.64
C PHE A 127 -6.29 12.18 -9.92
N ASP A 128 -6.42 12.76 -11.12
CA ASP A 128 -7.62 13.50 -11.52
C ASP A 128 -8.87 12.59 -11.49
N GLU A 129 -8.77 11.38 -12.04
CA GLU A 129 -9.81 10.34 -11.96
C GLU A 129 -9.59 9.36 -10.81
N ALA A 130 -9.29 9.86 -9.60
CA ALA A 130 -9.06 9.00 -8.43
C ALA A 130 -10.20 8.00 -8.16
N ASP A 131 -11.45 8.34 -8.48
CA ASP A 131 -12.61 7.45 -8.35
C ASP A 131 -12.57 6.22 -9.25
N GLU A 132 -11.99 6.34 -10.44
CA GLU A 132 -11.82 5.22 -11.38
C GLU A 132 -10.77 4.21 -10.90
N ILE A 133 -9.87 4.62 -10.00
CA ILE A 133 -8.81 3.73 -9.51
C ILE A 133 -9.36 2.79 -8.43
N CYS A 134 -9.11 1.49 -8.58
CA CYS A 134 -9.43 0.48 -7.57
C CYS A 134 -8.28 0.30 -6.57
N GLY A 135 -7.04 0.30 -7.08
CA GLY A 135 -5.86 0.01 -6.29
C GLY A 135 -4.63 -0.25 -7.14
N VAL A 136 -3.54 -0.63 -6.48
CA VAL A 136 -2.25 -0.91 -7.12
C VAL A 136 -1.70 -2.26 -6.65
N VAL A 137 -0.98 -2.93 -7.54
CA VAL A 137 -0.31 -4.21 -7.29
C VAL A 137 1.18 -4.09 -7.62
N ALA A 138 2.04 -4.45 -6.68
CA ALA A 138 3.46 -4.68 -6.91
C ALA A 138 3.75 -6.18 -6.93
N SER A 139 4.34 -6.64 -8.03
CA SER A 139 4.61 -8.04 -8.31
C SER A 139 6.09 -8.30 -8.44
N VAL A 140 6.64 -9.10 -7.51
CA VAL A 140 8.04 -9.52 -7.53
C VAL A 140 8.17 -10.81 -8.34
N ARG A 141 8.99 -10.80 -9.39
CA ARG A 141 9.11 -11.92 -10.33
C ARG A 141 10.57 -12.21 -10.66
N GLN A 142 10.82 -13.42 -11.17
CA GLN A 142 12.17 -13.88 -11.49
C GLN A 142 12.85 -13.06 -12.59
N ARG A 143 12.09 -12.62 -13.61
CA ARG A 143 12.63 -11.90 -14.76
C ARG A 143 12.52 -10.40 -14.60
N GLN A 144 11.28 -9.91 -14.43
CA GLN A 144 10.98 -8.48 -14.36
C GLN A 144 9.89 -8.25 -13.33
N ASP A 145 10.18 -7.37 -12.41
CA ASP A 145 9.20 -6.88 -11.47
C ASP A 145 8.15 -6.05 -12.20
N LYS A 146 6.94 -6.00 -11.66
CA LYS A 146 5.82 -5.32 -12.30
C LYS A 146 5.05 -4.50 -11.29
N LEU A 147 4.70 -3.28 -11.66
CA LEU A 147 3.73 -2.45 -10.97
C LEU A 147 2.48 -2.36 -11.85
N ALA A 148 1.30 -2.54 -11.28
CA ALA A 148 0.03 -2.45 -12.01
C ALA A 148 -1.02 -1.64 -11.25
N LEU A 149 -1.56 -0.61 -11.89
CA LEU A 149 -2.66 0.21 -11.39
C LEU A 149 -3.98 -0.31 -11.95
N TRP A 150 -4.93 -0.66 -11.08
CA TRP A 150 -6.22 -1.21 -11.44
C TRP A 150 -7.28 -0.12 -11.50
N THR A 151 -8.15 -0.23 -12.50
CA THR A 151 -9.21 0.74 -12.81
C THR A 151 -10.55 0.04 -12.92
N LYS A 152 -11.64 0.75 -12.60
CA LYS A 152 -13.01 0.23 -12.63
C LYS A 152 -13.54 0.02 -14.04
N THR A 153 -13.14 0.88 -14.98
CA THR A 153 -13.60 0.85 -16.36
C THR A 153 -12.44 0.76 -17.34
N ALA A 154 -12.56 -0.13 -18.34
CA ALA A 154 -11.61 -0.22 -19.46
C ALA A 154 -12.06 0.58 -20.69
N ALA A 155 -13.23 1.20 -20.66
CA ALA A 155 -13.89 1.79 -21.83
C ALA A 155 -13.67 3.30 -21.99
N ASN A 156 -13.05 3.97 -21.02
CA ASN A 156 -12.83 5.42 -21.10
C ASN A 156 -11.63 5.74 -22.01
N GLU A 157 -11.77 5.54 -23.32
CA GLU A 157 -10.72 5.79 -24.33
C GLU A 157 -10.12 7.21 -24.22
N ALA A 158 -10.91 8.21 -23.81
CA ALA A 158 -10.44 9.59 -23.64
C ALA A 158 -9.40 9.75 -22.51
N ALA A 159 -9.39 8.85 -21.53
CA ALA A 159 -8.40 8.81 -20.46
C ALA A 159 -7.21 7.88 -20.77
N GLN A 160 -7.17 7.24 -21.95
CA GLN A 160 -6.13 6.26 -22.34
C GLN A 160 -5.02 6.85 -23.23
N VAL A 161 -4.93 8.18 -23.33
CA VAL A 161 -4.04 8.90 -24.27
C VAL A 161 -2.63 9.06 -23.71
#